data_AF-A0A853B1V1-F1
#
_entry.id   AF-A0A853B1V1-F1
#
_cell.length_a   1.000
_cell.length_b   1.000
_cell.length_c   1.000
_cell.angle_alpha   90.00
_cell.angle_beta   90.00
_cell.angle_gamma   90.00
#
_symmetry.space_group_name_H-M   'P 1'
#
loop_
_entity.id
_entity.type
_entity.pdbx_description
1 polymer ?
#
loop_
_entity_poly.entity_id
_entity_poly.type
_entity_poly.pdbx_seq_one_letter_code
_entity_poly.pdbx_strand_id
1 'polypeptide(L)'
;MSRWRQPHRTAASAGPGVDQVSRRVHRGLTCPVCGRRRREMRVFGTPRHDASGTPKSRRMIRAELADLAGGWRPDPLCDRCRRSPVNGT
;
A
#
# COMPACT_ATOMS: atom_id res chain seq x y z
N MET A 1 49.47 20.30 -18.24
CA MET A 1 48.73 19.86 -17.03
C MET A 1 47.23 19.97 -17.30
N SER A 2 46.64 18.93 -17.88
CA SER A 2 45.25 18.93 -18.35
C SER A 2 44.29 18.68 -17.20
N ARG A 3 43.67 19.76 -16.69
CA ARG A 3 42.54 19.69 -15.75
C ARG A 3 41.31 19.24 -16.52
N TRP A 4 41.02 17.94 -16.45
CA TRP A 4 39.74 17.39 -16.91
C TRP A 4 38.61 18.00 -16.08
N ARG A 5 37.94 19.02 -16.62
CA ARG A 5 36.55 19.35 -16.24
C ARG A 5 35.70 18.19 -16.73
N GLN A 6 35.11 17.43 -15.83
CA GLN A 6 33.97 16.56 -16.16
C GLN A 6 32.72 17.45 -16.28
N PRO A 7 32.08 17.53 -17.46
CA PRO A 7 30.79 18.17 -17.60
C PRO A 7 29.76 17.11 -18.01
N HIS A 8 29.29 16.29 -17.06
CA HIS A 8 28.03 15.53 -17.14
C HIS A 8 27.94 14.54 -15.98
N ARG A 9 27.46 14.99 -14.81
CA ARG A 9 26.49 14.14 -14.13
C ARG A 9 25.15 14.47 -14.74
N THR A 10 24.82 13.70 -15.77
CA THR A 10 23.43 13.48 -16.17
C THR A 10 22.69 13.15 -14.88
N ALA A 11 21.90 14.11 -14.40
CA ALA A 11 20.96 13.89 -13.32
C ALA A 11 20.01 12.80 -13.82
N ALA A 12 20.35 11.55 -13.52
CA ALA A 12 19.47 10.43 -13.69
C ALA A 12 18.17 10.82 -13.02
N SER A 13 17.10 10.80 -13.80
CA SER A 13 15.75 11.18 -13.45
C SER A 13 15.30 10.46 -12.18
N ALA A 14 15.59 11.05 -11.02
CA ALA A 14 14.89 10.76 -9.80
C ALA A 14 13.50 11.40 -9.97
N GLY A 15 12.51 10.61 -10.39
CA GLY A 15 11.11 10.98 -10.15
C GLY A 15 10.93 11.36 -8.68
N PRO A 16 9.95 12.22 -8.34
CA PRO A 16 9.80 12.72 -6.98
C PRO A 16 9.82 11.53 -6.02
N GLY A 17 10.82 11.49 -5.14
CA GLY A 17 10.84 10.58 -4.01
C GLY A 17 9.60 10.91 -3.19
N VAL A 18 8.52 10.18 -3.45
CA VAL A 18 7.19 10.47 -2.93
C VAL A 18 7.26 10.36 -1.41
N ASP A 19 7.39 11.52 -0.77
CA ASP A 19 7.43 11.70 0.66
C ASP A 19 6.09 11.23 1.24
N GLN A 20 5.98 9.94 1.53
CA GLN A 20 4.74 9.26 1.90
C GLN A 20 4.83 8.68 3.30
N VAL A 21 3.69 8.67 3.99
CA VAL A 21 3.50 7.92 5.24
C VAL A 21 2.71 6.66 4.93
N SER A 22 3.11 5.55 5.53
CA SER A 22 2.44 4.27 5.34
C SER A 22 1.97 3.65 6.65
N ARG A 23 0.94 2.80 6.54
CA ARG A 23 0.40 1.97 7.62
C ARG A 23 0.21 0.55 7.12
N ARG A 24 0.75 -0.42 7.84
CA ARG A 24 0.49 -1.85 7.61
C ARG A 24 -0.72 -2.29 8.42
N VAL A 25 -1.64 -3.01 7.80
CA VAL A 25 -2.84 -3.54 8.44
C VAL A 25 -2.93 -5.02 8.16
N HIS A 26 -3.29 -5.78 9.18
CA HIS A 26 -3.51 -7.21 9.07
C HIS A 26 -4.96 -7.54 9.42
N ARG A 27 -5.56 -8.50 8.70
CA ARG A 27 -6.89 -9.03 9.02
C ARG A 27 -6.84 -10.55 9.04
N GLY A 28 -7.30 -11.14 10.13
CA GLY A 28 -7.52 -12.57 10.25
C GLY A 28 -8.89 -12.92 9.68
N LEU A 29 -8.96 -13.95 8.85
CA LEU A 29 -10.20 -14.45 8.28
C LEU A 29 -10.27 -15.97 8.44
N THR A 30 -11.49 -16.47 8.55
CA THR A 30 -11.79 -17.90 8.49
C THR A 30 -12.58 -18.15 7.21
N CYS A 31 -12.12 -19.08 6.38
CA CYS A 31 -12.85 -19.45 5.18
C CYS A 31 -14.21 -20.06 5.57
N PRO A 32 -15.35 -19.52 5.10
CA PRO A 32 -16.67 -20.03 5.46
C PRO A 32 -16.94 -21.43 4.89
N VAL A 33 -16.22 -21.85 3.84
CA VAL A 33 -16.43 -23.14 3.16
C VAL A 33 -15.67 -24.28 3.84
N CYS A 34 -14.40 -24.06 4.21
CA CYS A 34 -13.53 -25.14 4.70
C CYS A 34 -12.97 -24.90 6.11
N GLY A 35 -13.36 -23.81 6.78
CA GLY A 35 -12.91 -23.47 8.13
C GLY A 35 -11.44 -23.04 8.25
N ARG A 36 -10.68 -23.00 7.14
CA ARG A 36 -9.26 -22.62 7.15
C ARG A 36 -9.09 -21.16 7.59
N ARG A 37 -8.28 -20.94 8.63
CA ARG A 37 -7.87 -19.60 9.08
C ARG A 37 -6.70 -19.09 8.24
N ARG A 38 -6.70 -17.79 7.95
CA ARG A 38 -5.59 -17.09 7.28
C ARG A 38 -5.46 -15.66 7.80
N ARG A 39 -4.31 -15.06 7.54
CA ARG A 39 -4.05 -13.65 7.85
C ARG A 39 -3.61 -12.94 6.57
N GLU A 40 -4.35 -11.93 6.17
CA GLU A 40 -3.98 -11.07 5.05
C GLU A 40 -3.36 -9.78 5.56
N MET A 41 -2.42 -9.25 4.78
CA MET A 41 -1.71 -8.00 5.09
C MET A 41 -1.80 -7.07 3.89
N ARG A 42 -2.10 -5.80 4.15
CA ARG A 42 -2.04 -4.74 3.15
C ARG A 42 -1.37 -3.50 3.72
N VAL A 43 -0.62 -2.82 2.88
CA VAL A 43 0.01 -1.54 3.19
C VAL A 43 -0.81 -0.44 2.53
N PHE A 44 -1.19 0.58 3.32
CA PHE A 44 -1.83 1.79 2.85
C PHE A 44 -0.83 2.93 2.94
N GLY A 45 -0.77 3.77 1.91
CA GLY A 45 0.09 4.94 1.84
C GLY A 45 -0.76 6.18 1.61
N THR A 46 -0.29 7.31 2.14
CA THR A 46 -0.78 8.64 1.75
C THR A 46 0.40 9.62 1.64
N PRO A 47 0.38 10.58 0.71
CA PRO A 47 1.35 11.68 0.67
C PRO A 47 1.41 12.47 1.97
N ARG A 48 2.62 12.91 2.36
CA ARG A 48 2.83 13.86 3.47
C ARG A 48 2.31 15.25 3.16
N HIS A 49 2.24 15.61 1.88
CA HIS A 49 1.79 16.92 1.41
C HIS A 49 0.45 16.79 0.69
N ASP A 50 -0.37 17.83 0.73
CA ASP A 50 -1.59 17.91 -0.06
C ASP A 50 -1.30 18.25 -1.54
N ALA A 51 -2.36 18.41 -2.34
CA ALA A 51 -2.23 18.72 -3.76
C ALA A 51 -1.54 20.07 -4.04
N SER A 52 -1.57 20.99 -3.08
CA SER A 52 -0.90 22.30 -3.16
C SER A 52 0.56 22.24 -2.69
N GLY A 53 1.03 21.09 -2.22
CA GLY A 53 2.36 20.91 -1.65
C GLY A 53 2.49 21.33 -0.18
N THR A 54 1.38 21.62 0.52
CA THR A 54 1.41 21.97 1.94
C THR A 54 1.47 20.72 2.82
N PRO A 55 2.30 20.67 3.88
CA PRO A 55 2.37 19.50 4.76
C PRO A 55 1.03 19.24 5.46
N LYS A 56 0.52 18.01 5.33
CA LYS A 56 -0.67 17.57 6.04
C LYS A 56 -0.39 17.43 7.53
N SER A 57 -1.38 17.74 8.35
CA SER A 57 -1.29 17.49 9.80
C SER A 57 -1.23 15.98 10.10
N ARG A 58 -0.60 15.62 11.22
CA ARG A 58 -0.56 14.21 11.69
C ARG A 58 -1.95 13.62 11.87
N ARG A 59 -2.94 14.42 12.30
CA ARG A 59 -4.33 13.98 12.47
C ARG A 59 -4.97 13.63 11.13
N MET A 60 -4.76 14.47 10.12
CA MET A 60 -5.27 14.24 8.75
C MET A 60 -4.67 12.97 8.14
N ILE A 61 -3.33 12.81 8.20
CA ILE A 61 -2.65 11.60 7.71
C ILE A 61 -3.20 10.34 8.39
N ARG A 62 -3.42 10.37 9.71
CA ARG A 62 -3.99 9.23 10.44
C ARG A 62 -5.42 8.92 10.03
N ALA A 63 -6.25 9.94 9.83
CA ALA A 63 -7.63 9.79 9.39
C ALA A 63 -7.68 9.14 7.99
N GLU A 64 -6.95 9.69 7.02
CA GLU A 64 -6.88 9.13 5.67
C GLU A 64 -6.41 7.67 5.65
N LEU A 65 -5.34 7.35 6.39
CA LEU A 65 -4.85 5.97 6.50
C LEU A 65 -5.86 5.05 7.21
N ALA A 66 -6.66 5.57 8.13
CA ALA A 66 -7.73 4.81 8.78
C ALA A 66 -8.91 4.57 7.83
N ASP A 67 -9.29 5.55 7.02
CA ASP A 67 -10.36 5.43 6.03
C ASP A 67 -10.00 4.42 4.94
N LEU A 68 -8.78 4.51 4.39
CA LEU A 68 -8.24 3.54 3.43
C LEU A 68 -8.23 2.13 4.02
N ALA A 69 -7.78 1.98 5.26
CA ALA A 69 -7.75 0.69 5.95
C ALA A 69 -9.14 0.16 6.32
N GLY A 70 -10.09 1.05 6.63
CA GLY A 70 -11.46 0.73 6.98
C GLY A 70 -12.23 0.16 5.80
N GLY A 71 -12.05 0.76 4.62
CA GLY A 71 -12.65 0.31 3.36
C GLY A 71 -12.12 -1.02 2.83
N TRP A 72 -10.90 -1.42 3.21
CA TRP A 72 -10.34 -2.68 2.75
C TRP A 72 -11.02 -3.89 3.39
N ARG A 73 -11.66 -4.70 2.55
CA ARG A 73 -12.23 -6.00 2.92
C ARG A 73 -11.52 -7.11 2.11
N PRO A 74 -10.72 -7.96 2.75
CA PRO A 74 -10.16 -9.16 2.12
C PRO A 74 -11.26 -10.09 1.62
N ASP A 75 -10.94 -10.90 0.61
CA ASP A 75 -11.83 -11.97 0.14
C ASP A 75 -12.17 -12.91 1.31
N PRO A 76 -13.42 -13.33 1.53
CA PRO A 76 -13.73 -14.31 2.57
C PRO A 76 -13.22 -15.73 2.23
N LEU A 77 -13.13 -16.11 0.95
CA LEU A 77 -12.75 -17.45 0.51
C LEU A 77 -11.24 -17.62 0.48
N CYS A 78 -10.73 -18.76 0.98
CA CYS A 78 -9.30 -19.05 0.87
C CYS A 78 -8.91 -19.36 -0.57
N ASP A 79 -7.62 -19.26 -0.91
CA ASP A 79 -7.12 -19.47 -2.27
C ASP A 79 -7.57 -20.81 -2.88
N ARG A 80 -7.66 -21.86 -2.07
CA ARG A 80 -8.16 -23.17 -2.51
C ARG A 80 -9.64 -23.11 -2.92
N CYS A 81 -10.51 -22.64 -2.03
CA CYS A 81 -11.95 -22.55 -2.29
C CYS A 81 -12.28 -21.51 -3.37
N ARG A 82 -11.42 -20.50 -3.55
CA ARG A 82 -11.53 -19.52 -4.63
C ARG A 82 -11.18 -20.11 -5.99
N ARG A 83 -10.15 -20.97 -6.07
CA ARG A 83 -9.73 -21.65 -7.32
C ARG A 83 -10.63 -22.83 -7.69
N SER A 84 -11.32 -23.39 -6.72
CA SER A 84 -12.29 -24.46 -6.92
C SER A 84 -13.63 -23.99 -6.33
N PRO A 85 -14.35 -23.09 -7.03
CA PRO A 85 -15.74 -22.89 -6.71
C PRO A 85 -16.37 -24.27 -6.84
N VAL A 86 -16.78 -24.84 -5.72
CA VAL A 86 -17.60 -26.04 -5.73
C VAL A 86 -18.79 -25.68 -6.62
N ASN A 87 -18.85 -26.25 -7.82
CA ASN A 87 -20.02 -26.15 -8.68
C ASN A 87 -21.19 -26.62 -7.83
N GLY A 88 -21.99 -25.67 -7.35
CA GLY A 88 -23.24 -25.95 -6.67
C GLY A 88 -24.16 -26.62 -7.67
N THR A 89 -24.64 -27.78 -7.25
CA THR A 89 -25.75 -28.56 -7.78
C THR A 89 -26.93 -27.70 -8.21
#